data_AF-A0A948KQ98-F1
#
_entry.id   AF-A0A948KQ98-F1
#
_cell.length_a   1.000
_cell.length_b   1.000
_cell.length_c   1.000
_cell.angle_alpha   90.00
_cell.angle_beta   90.00
_cell.angle_gamma   90.00
#
_symmetry.space_group_name_H-M   'P 1'
#
loop_
_entity.id
_entity.type
_entity.pdbx_description
1 polymer ?
#
loop_
_entity_poly.entity_id
_entity_poly.type
_entity_poly.pdbx_seq_one_letter_code
_entity_poly.pdbx_strand_id
1 'polypeptide(L)'
;MEDQDNHHRQEERSDEVGEMYGHITAWTNELGICNRILRKKLQGAEGIILGRDVKGRVTEFFPETIVRARCADLLEGEQADENGFFTKDGEHFGHATAWMRELGIGYRVWRDRMRGAQGISGRDVGGAPMNSGFYSETIVRERFADLLQIEVALETGFIVRHGTRYGHLTAWAEEFGITWNSLKQRLESSQNISIRNPQGKVVNFYSEVLVREKFADLLSEETLVAEGDGFCMRSGECYGHLTAWANTLCVGRKALEIRLKNVQGVLGKDSQHKAVFLYPESLVKKCCADLIQQEMLVADESGFCMNGGDKYGTKHAWQGILGIDELTIGSRLKDVQGVTGKVHTGNVIRNGFYLESIVIERCADLLKEMPVAGDGGLFTHEGMRYGTASAWARDLRIADPAKIRRRLRNNNGVKGKDKGGRVLTFLSEAEVREACADLIQQKQ
;
A
#
# COMPACT_ATOMS: atom_id res chain seq x y z
N MET A 1 -93.76 -45.95 -28.40
CA MET A 1 -94.48 -45.46 -27.22
C MET A 1 -93.40 -45.01 -26.26
N GLU A 2 -93.26 -43.69 -26.14
CA GLU A 2 -92.49 -42.90 -25.15
C GLU A 2 -90.98 -43.16 -25.08
N ASP A 3 -90.16 -42.29 -25.69
CA ASP A 3 -89.66 -41.03 -25.09
C ASP A 3 -89.07 -41.23 -23.70
N GLN A 4 -87.75 -41.16 -23.61
CA GLN A 4 -87.11 -40.24 -22.66
C GLN A 4 -85.63 -40.03 -23.02
N ASP A 5 -85.40 -38.83 -23.57
CA ASP A 5 -84.16 -38.08 -23.57
C ASP A 5 -83.41 -38.19 -22.23
N ASN A 6 -82.16 -38.65 -22.28
CA ASN A 6 -81.23 -38.43 -21.18
C ASN A 6 -80.00 -37.71 -21.74
N HIS A 7 -80.10 -36.37 -21.72
CA HIS A 7 -79.01 -35.44 -21.97
C HIS A 7 -77.83 -35.73 -21.03
N HIS A 8 -76.83 -36.43 -21.53
CA HIS A 8 -75.51 -36.49 -20.90
C HIS A 8 -74.78 -35.18 -21.23
N ARG A 9 -74.91 -34.20 -20.33
CA ARG A 9 -74.03 -33.03 -20.26
C ARG A 9 -72.60 -33.51 -20.04
N GLN A 10 -71.76 -33.42 -21.06
CA GLN A 10 -70.31 -33.37 -20.87
C GLN A 10 -70.00 -32.05 -20.17
N GLU A 11 -69.68 -32.12 -18.88
CA GLU A 11 -69.01 -31.04 -18.18
C GLU A 11 -67.62 -30.88 -18.79
N GLU A 12 -67.49 -29.93 -19.70
CA GLU A 12 -66.21 -29.29 -20.02
C GLU A 12 -65.68 -28.66 -18.72
N ARG A 13 -64.95 -29.43 -17.92
CA ARG A 13 -64.03 -28.85 -16.94
C ARG A 13 -62.96 -28.15 -17.75
N SER A 14 -63.17 -26.86 -18.02
CA SER A 14 -62.07 -25.96 -18.33
C SER A 14 -61.09 -26.09 -17.17
N ASP A 15 -59.97 -26.77 -17.39
CA ASP A 15 -58.82 -26.69 -16.51
C ASP A 15 -58.35 -25.22 -16.57
N GLU A 16 -58.97 -24.38 -15.73
CA GLU A 16 -58.51 -23.03 -15.49
C GLU A 16 -57.12 -23.16 -14.88
N VAL A 17 -56.10 -23.05 -15.73
CA VAL A 17 -54.70 -23.01 -15.32
C VAL A 17 -54.56 -21.78 -14.45
N GLY A 18 -54.65 -21.99 -13.13
CA GLY A 18 -54.51 -20.92 -12.15
C GLY A 18 -53.16 -20.22 -12.29
N GLU A 19 -53.14 -18.91 -12.12
CA GLU A 19 -51.92 -18.12 -12.21
C GLU A 19 -50.90 -18.53 -11.14
N MET A 20 -49.67 -18.82 -11.56
CA MET A 20 -48.60 -19.22 -10.65
C MET A 20 -48.00 -18.00 -9.95
N TYR A 21 -47.83 -18.09 -8.62
CA TYR A 21 -47.18 -17.08 -7.80
C TYR A 21 -45.89 -17.64 -7.22
N GLY A 22 -44.80 -16.90 -7.37
CA GLY A 22 -43.48 -17.29 -6.86
C GLY A 22 -42.81 -16.16 -6.10
N HIS A 23 -42.08 -16.48 -5.02
CA HIS A 23 -41.19 -15.52 -4.40
C HIS A 23 -39.94 -15.33 -5.26
N ILE A 24 -39.21 -14.23 -5.05
CA ILE A 24 -38.11 -13.85 -5.95
C ILE A 24 -37.01 -14.90 -6.16
N THR A 25 -36.67 -15.68 -5.12
CA THR A 25 -35.66 -16.75 -5.26
C THR A 25 -36.14 -17.92 -6.13
N ALA A 26 -37.45 -18.21 -6.14
CA ALA A 26 -38.00 -19.27 -6.98
C ALA A 26 -37.92 -18.84 -8.45
N TRP A 27 -38.36 -17.62 -8.75
CA TRP A 27 -38.23 -17.04 -10.08
C TRP A 27 -36.77 -16.86 -10.53
N THR A 28 -35.85 -16.54 -9.62
CA THR A 28 -34.41 -16.50 -9.93
C THR A 28 -33.93 -17.85 -10.47
N ASN A 29 -34.32 -18.94 -9.78
CA ASN A 29 -33.91 -20.29 -10.15
C ASN A 29 -34.60 -20.77 -11.43
N GLU A 30 -35.89 -20.48 -11.59
CA GLU A 30 -36.68 -20.91 -12.76
C GLU A 30 -36.23 -20.18 -14.04
N LEU A 31 -35.99 -18.87 -13.95
CA LEU A 31 -35.70 -18.05 -15.13
C LEU A 31 -34.21 -17.89 -15.41
N GLY A 32 -33.34 -18.36 -14.51
CA GLY A 32 -31.89 -18.17 -14.61
C GLY A 32 -31.45 -16.70 -14.47
N ILE A 33 -32.27 -15.83 -13.89
CA ILE A 33 -31.98 -14.39 -13.74
C ILE A 33 -31.52 -14.12 -12.30
N CYS A 34 -30.37 -13.47 -12.13
CA CYS A 34 -29.85 -13.21 -10.79
C CYS A 34 -30.80 -12.32 -9.97
N ASN A 35 -30.88 -12.62 -8.68
CA ASN A 35 -31.86 -12.05 -7.76
C ASN A 35 -31.87 -10.50 -7.77
N ARG A 36 -30.67 -9.89 -7.88
CA ARG A 36 -30.51 -8.43 -7.91
C ARG A 36 -31.17 -7.81 -9.14
N ILE A 37 -31.02 -8.41 -10.32
CA ILE A 37 -31.62 -7.91 -11.56
C ILE A 37 -33.13 -8.10 -11.50
N LEU A 38 -33.57 -9.27 -11.04
CA LEU A 38 -34.99 -9.57 -10.89
C LEU A 38 -35.69 -8.60 -9.92
N ARG A 39 -35.06 -8.27 -8.77
CA ARG A 39 -35.58 -7.25 -7.83
C ARG A 39 -35.79 -5.90 -8.51
N LYS A 40 -34.81 -5.49 -9.31
CA LYS A 40 -34.86 -4.21 -10.03
C LYS A 40 -35.98 -4.19 -11.07
N LYS A 41 -36.19 -5.29 -11.80
CA LYS A 41 -37.28 -5.41 -12.79
C LYS A 41 -38.66 -5.43 -12.13
N LEU A 42 -38.80 -6.11 -11.00
CA LEU A 42 -40.06 -6.26 -10.28
C LEU A 42 -40.39 -5.10 -9.32
N GLN A 43 -39.53 -4.09 -9.22
CA GLN A 43 -39.78 -2.93 -8.37
C GLN A 43 -41.06 -2.20 -8.83
N GLY A 44 -42.01 -2.04 -7.91
CA GLY A 44 -43.32 -1.45 -8.21
C GLY A 44 -44.20 -2.30 -9.13
N ALA A 45 -44.04 -3.62 -9.11
CA ALA A 45 -45.01 -4.53 -9.71
C ALA A 45 -46.35 -4.47 -8.93
N GLU A 46 -47.46 -4.49 -9.67
CA GLU A 46 -48.80 -4.61 -9.09
C GLU A 46 -49.14 -6.10 -8.90
N GLY A 47 -50.25 -6.42 -8.22
CA GLY A 47 -50.70 -7.81 -8.04
C GLY A 47 -49.80 -8.68 -7.15
N ILE A 48 -48.90 -8.08 -6.37
CA ILE A 48 -48.06 -8.81 -5.40
C ILE A 48 -48.93 -9.30 -4.23
N ILE A 49 -48.75 -10.56 -3.83
CA ILE A 49 -49.34 -11.10 -2.60
C ILE A 49 -48.27 -11.37 -1.55
N LEU A 50 -48.65 -11.32 -0.28
CA LEU A 50 -47.76 -11.73 0.83
C LEU A 50 -48.03 -13.19 1.17
N GLY A 51 -46.99 -14.01 1.11
CA GLY A 51 -47.02 -15.43 1.46
C GLY A 51 -45.91 -15.80 2.42
N ARG A 52 -45.90 -17.04 2.91
CA ARG A 52 -44.77 -17.58 3.70
C ARG A 52 -43.90 -18.46 2.81
N ASP A 53 -42.58 -18.25 2.84
CA ASP A 53 -41.63 -19.13 2.15
C ASP A 53 -41.47 -20.48 2.87
N VAL A 54 -40.67 -21.39 2.30
CA VAL A 54 -40.36 -22.71 2.90
C VAL A 54 -39.72 -22.64 4.30
N LYS A 55 -39.23 -21.47 4.72
CA LYS A 55 -38.67 -21.22 6.06
C LYS A 55 -39.68 -20.51 6.99
N GLY A 56 -40.94 -20.36 6.56
CA GLY A 56 -42.00 -19.70 7.31
C GLY A 56 -41.92 -18.17 7.32
N ARG A 57 -41.01 -17.55 6.56
CA ARG A 57 -40.81 -16.10 6.52
C ARG A 57 -41.85 -15.45 5.60
N VAL A 58 -42.48 -14.37 6.06
CA VAL A 58 -43.39 -13.60 5.22
C VAL A 58 -42.58 -12.86 4.15
N THR A 59 -42.90 -13.09 2.88
CA THR A 59 -42.24 -12.49 1.71
C THR A 59 -43.25 -12.16 0.62
N GLU A 60 -42.85 -11.27 -0.29
CA GLU A 60 -43.60 -10.95 -1.51
C GLU A 60 -43.53 -12.12 -2.52
N PHE A 61 -44.69 -12.46 -3.08
CA PHE A 61 -44.85 -13.39 -4.20
C PHE A 61 -45.40 -12.62 -5.40
N PHE A 62 -44.77 -12.84 -6.55
CA PHE A 62 -45.07 -12.15 -7.79
C PHE A 62 -45.77 -13.11 -8.74
N PRO A 63 -46.84 -12.68 -9.44
CA PRO A 63 -47.51 -13.49 -10.45
C PRO A 63 -46.62 -13.71 -11.67
N GLU A 64 -46.66 -14.92 -12.22
CA GLU A 64 -45.86 -15.35 -13.37
C GLU A 64 -45.99 -14.39 -14.55
N THR A 65 -47.22 -13.97 -14.87
CA THR A 65 -47.51 -13.10 -16.00
C THR A 65 -46.74 -11.79 -15.92
N ILE A 66 -46.72 -11.15 -14.75
CA ILE A 66 -45.99 -9.90 -14.50
C ILE A 66 -44.48 -10.14 -14.53
N VAL A 67 -44.01 -11.26 -13.97
CA VAL A 67 -42.58 -11.58 -13.96
C VAL A 67 -42.06 -11.79 -15.37
N ARG A 68 -42.74 -12.62 -16.17
CA ARG A 68 -42.36 -12.86 -17.57
C ARG A 68 -42.48 -11.60 -18.41
N ALA A 69 -43.56 -10.81 -18.26
CA ALA A 69 -43.73 -9.57 -19.00
C ALA A 69 -42.62 -8.55 -18.70
N ARG A 70 -42.29 -8.34 -17.42
CA ARG A 70 -41.24 -7.39 -17.03
C ARG A 70 -39.81 -7.87 -17.31
N CYS A 71 -39.62 -9.17 -17.49
CA CYS A 71 -38.34 -9.77 -17.80
C CYS A 71 -38.23 -10.28 -19.24
N ALA A 72 -39.19 -9.95 -20.13
CA ALA A 72 -39.20 -10.46 -21.50
C ALA A 72 -37.87 -10.18 -22.23
N ASP A 73 -37.32 -8.97 -22.04
CA ASP A 73 -36.02 -8.56 -22.59
C ASP A 73 -34.82 -9.34 -22.02
N LEU A 74 -35.00 -9.99 -20.86
CA LEU A 74 -34.01 -10.84 -20.21
C LEU A 74 -34.22 -12.31 -20.48
N LEU A 75 -35.33 -12.72 -21.10
CA LEU A 75 -35.62 -14.11 -21.44
C LEU A 75 -35.26 -14.41 -22.90
N GLU A 76 -35.09 -13.39 -23.71
CA GLU A 76 -34.63 -13.50 -25.09
C GLU A 76 -33.09 -13.66 -25.16
N GLY A 77 -32.64 -14.60 -25.99
CA GLY A 77 -31.23 -14.83 -26.30
C GLY A 77 -30.54 -15.89 -25.44
N GLU A 78 -29.38 -16.32 -25.94
CA GLU A 78 -28.56 -17.36 -25.31
C GLU A 78 -28.03 -16.91 -23.95
N GLN A 79 -28.04 -17.83 -22.99
CA GLN A 79 -27.50 -17.61 -21.65
C GLN A 79 -26.24 -18.45 -21.44
N ALA A 80 -25.21 -17.79 -20.93
CA ALA A 80 -23.98 -18.44 -20.54
C ALA A 80 -24.18 -19.44 -19.40
N ASP A 81 -23.50 -20.57 -19.48
CA ASP A 81 -23.38 -21.57 -18.43
C ASP A 81 -22.55 -21.04 -17.23
N GLU A 82 -22.35 -21.88 -16.21
CA GLU A 82 -21.56 -21.54 -15.03
C GLU A 82 -20.10 -21.16 -15.32
N ASN A 83 -19.57 -21.58 -16.47
CA ASN A 83 -18.22 -21.26 -16.92
C ASN A 83 -18.16 -19.99 -17.78
N GLY A 84 -19.32 -19.39 -18.09
CA GLY A 84 -19.40 -18.16 -18.86
C GLY A 84 -19.47 -18.36 -20.37
N PHE A 85 -19.90 -19.54 -20.81
CA PHE A 85 -19.96 -19.92 -22.22
C PHE A 85 -21.35 -20.40 -22.66
N PHE A 86 -21.66 -20.31 -23.95
CA PHE A 86 -22.83 -20.95 -24.57
C PHE A 86 -22.50 -21.38 -26.00
N THR A 87 -23.38 -22.18 -26.61
CA THR A 87 -23.24 -22.62 -28.01
C THR A 87 -24.39 -22.08 -28.83
N LYS A 88 -24.09 -21.47 -29.98
CA LYS A 88 -25.10 -20.96 -30.92
C LYS A 88 -24.71 -21.35 -32.33
N ASP A 89 -25.64 -21.95 -33.07
CA ASP A 89 -25.43 -22.41 -34.44
C ASP A 89 -24.19 -23.35 -34.58
N GLY A 90 -23.87 -24.11 -33.53
CA GLY A 90 -22.71 -25.01 -33.46
C GLY A 90 -21.37 -24.32 -33.14
N GLU A 91 -21.33 -22.99 -33.00
CA GLU A 91 -20.14 -22.25 -32.59
C GLU A 91 -20.16 -21.94 -31.09
N HIS A 92 -19.01 -22.08 -30.43
CA HIS A 92 -18.84 -21.83 -29.00
C HIS A 92 -18.54 -20.36 -28.74
N PHE A 93 -19.29 -19.73 -27.83
CA PHE A 93 -19.15 -18.34 -27.47
C PHE A 93 -18.88 -18.20 -25.97
N GLY A 94 -17.98 -17.30 -25.62
CA GLY A 94 -17.62 -17.01 -24.23
C GLY A 94 -17.47 -15.53 -23.98
N HIS A 95 -17.79 -15.08 -22.77
CA HIS A 95 -17.50 -13.70 -22.39
C HIS A 95 -16.00 -13.51 -22.13
N ALA A 96 -15.52 -12.26 -22.17
CA ALA A 96 -14.09 -11.94 -22.05
C ALA A 96 -13.40 -12.61 -20.85
N THR A 97 -14.01 -12.55 -19.66
CA THR A 97 -13.44 -13.17 -18.45
C THR A 97 -13.43 -14.70 -18.48
N ALA A 98 -14.38 -15.34 -19.18
CA ALA A 98 -14.40 -16.79 -19.35
C ALA A 98 -13.22 -17.24 -20.22
N TRP A 99 -13.05 -16.60 -21.38
CA TRP A 99 -11.91 -16.85 -22.26
C TRP A 99 -10.56 -16.54 -21.62
N MET A 100 -10.44 -15.42 -20.89
CA MET A 100 -9.21 -15.10 -20.17
C MET A 100 -8.84 -16.18 -19.16
N ARG A 101 -9.83 -16.77 -18.47
CA ARG A 101 -9.61 -17.87 -17.53
C ARG A 101 -9.21 -19.15 -18.27
N GLU A 102 -9.95 -19.53 -19.31
CA GLU A 102 -9.66 -20.75 -20.09
C GLU A 102 -8.27 -20.72 -20.74
N LEU A 103 -7.88 -19.58 -21.29
CA LEU A 103 -6.59 -19.43 -21.97
C LEU A 103 -5.44 -19.05 -21.01
N GLY A 104 -5.77 -18.70 -19.76
CA GLY A 104 -4.85 -18.15 -18.77
C GLY A 104 -4.24 -16.80 -19.19
N ILE A 105 -5.01 -15.91 -19.81
CA ILE A 105 -4.51 -14.65 -20.36
C ILE A 105 -4.93 -13.48 -19.48
N GLY A 106 -3.97 -12.60 -19.18
CA GLY A 106 -4.24 -11.38 -18.42
C GLY A 106 -5.06 -10.34 -19.21
N TYR A 107 -5.90 -9.58 -18.49
CA TYR A 107 -6.82 -8.57 -19.05
C TYR A 107 -6.20 -7.59 -20.05
N ARG A 108 -4.98 -7.10 -19.79
CA ARG A 108 -4.32 -6.15 -20.70
C ARG A 108 -4.03 -6.78 -22.07
N VAL A 109 -3.51 -8.01 -22.08
CA VAL A 109 -3.21 -8.74 -23.32
C VAL A 109 -4.51 -9.07 -24.05
N TRP A 110 -5.53 -9.50 -23.32
CA TRP A 110 -6.86 -9.74 -23.86
C TRP A 110 -7.41 -8.50 -24.59
N ARG A 111 -7.50 -7.38 -23.86
CA ARG A 111 -8.04 -6.12 -24.37
C ARG A 111 -7.30 -5.61 -25.60
N ASP A 112 -5.97 -5.74 -25.62
CA ASP A 112 -5.17 -5.24 -26.73
C ASP A 112 -5.33 -6.12 -27.98
N ARG A 113 -5.46 -7.45 -27.85
CA ARG A 113 -5.65 -8.39 -28.98
C ARG A 113 -7.08 -8.47 -29.50
N MET A 114 -8.06 -8.36 -28.61
CA MET A 114 -9.49 -8.38 -28.96
C MET A 114 -10.01 -6.99 -29.36
N ARG A 115 -9.14 -5.98 -29.45
CA ARG A 115 -9.53 -4.64 -29.90
C ARG A 115 -10.09 -4.71 -31.32
N GLY A 116 -11.35 -4.31 -31.47
CA GLY A 116 -12.06 -4.33 -32.76
C GLY A 116 -12.64 -5.69 -33.15
N ALA A 117 -12.46 -6.74 -32.33
CA ALA A 117 -13.19 -7.99 -32.52
C ALA A 117 -14.69 -7.75 -32.26
N GLN A 118 -15.54 -8.24 -33.15
CA GLN A 118 -16.99 -8.16 -32.99
C GLN A 118 -17.45 -9.31 -32.09
N GLY A 119 -18.06 -8.95 -30.97
CA GLY A 119 -18.79 -9.89 -30.12
C GLY A 119 -20.28 -9.86 -30.43
N ILE A 120 -20.97 -10.94 -30.09
CA ILE A 120 -22.43 -11.03 -30.15
C ILE A 120 -23.05 -10.68 -28.80
N SER A 121 -24.34 -10.33 -28.83
CA SER A 121 -25.13 -10.16 -27.62
C SER A 121 -25.54 -11.51 -27.05
N GLY A 122 -25.63 -11.58 -25.72
CA GLY A 122 -26.07 -12.74 -24.98
C GLY A 122 -26.29 -12.37 -23.51
N ARG A 123 -26.60 -13.36 -22.68
CA ARG A 123 -26.80 -13.17 -21.24
C ARG A 123 -25.65 -13.81 -20.46
N ASP A 124 -25.13 -13.10 -19.46
CA ASP A 124 -24.11 -13.65 -18.56
C ASP A 124 -24.67 -14.77 -17.67
N VAL A 125 -23.81 -15.36 -16.83
CA VAL A 125 -24.18 -16.44 -15.90
C VAL A 125 -25.35 -16.05 -14.99
N GLY A 126 -25.51 -14.75 -14.71
CA GLY A 126 -26.59 -14.18 -13.90
C GLY A 126 -27.78 -13.67 -14.72
N GLY A 127 -27.90 -14.01 -16.00
CA GLY A 127 -28.98 -13.58 -16.87
C GLY A 127 -28.93 -12.09 -17.24
N ALA A 128 -27.83 -11.39 -16.97
CA ALA A 128 -27.67 -9.98 -17.32
C ALA A 128 -27.36 -9.84 -18.82
N PRO A 129 -28.04 -8.95 -19.56
CA PRO A 129 -27.79 -8.78 -20.97
C PRO A 129 -26.44 -8.10 -21.17
N MET A 130 -25.61 -8.68 -22.03
CA MET A 130 -24.33 -8.12 -22.45
C MET A 130 -24.39 -7.79 -23.94
N ASN A 131 -24.34 -6.50 -24.28
CA ASN A 131 -24.26 -6.05 -25.66
C ASN A 131 -22.84 -6.26 -26.19
N SER A 132 -22.67 -7.12 -27.21
CA SER A 132 -21.37 -7.48 -27.78
C SER A 132 -20.33 -7.99 -26.76
N GLY A 133 -20.78 -8.71 -25.73
CA GLY A 133 -19.92 -9.21 -24.65
C GLY A 133 -19.33 -10.60 -24.89
N PHE A 134 -19.83 -11.34 -25.89
CA PHE A 134 -19.48 -12.73 -26.15
C PHE A 134 -18.72 -12.86 -27.46
N TYR A 135 -17.54 -13.48 -27.40
CA TYR A 135 -16.65 -13.67 -28.54
C TYR A 135 -16.66 -15.13 -28.94
N SER A 136 -16.66 -15.39 -30.24
CA SER A 136 -16.63 -16.75 -30.75
C SER A 136 -15.26 -17.38 -30.57
N GLU A 137 -15.25 -18.69 -30.34
CA GLU A 137 -14.02 -19.48 -30.20
C GLU A 137 -13.12 -19.32 -31.41
N THR A 138 -13.69 -19.29 -32.62
CA THR A 138 -12.93 -19.10 -33.87
C THR A 138 -12.11 -17.81 -33.83
N ILE A 139 -12.76 -16.68 -33.54
CA ILE A 139 -12.11 -15.37 -33.46
C ILE A 139 -11.06 -15.37 -32.36
N VAL A 140 -11.38 -15.93 -31.20
CA VAL A 140 -10.44 -15.98 -30.07
C VAL A 140 -9.22 -16.83 -30.43
N ARG A 141 -9.41 -18.07 -30.90
CA ARG A 141 -8.30 -18.95 -31.27
C ARG A 141 -7.43 -18.37 -32.37
N GLU A 142 -8.01 -17.70 -33.37
CA GLU A 142 -7.25 -16.99 -34.41
C GLU A 142 -6.39 -15.87 -33.81
N ARG A 143 -6.98 -15.00 -32.97
CA ARG A 143 -6.31 -13.84 -32.36
C ARG A 143 -5.24 -14.22 -31.33
N PHE A 144 -5.30 -15.44 -30.80
CA PHE A 144 -4.38 -15.95 -29.79
C PHE A 144 -3.54 -17.14 -30.28
N ALA A 145 -3.57 -17.48 -31.57
CA ALA A 145 -2.93 -18.68 -32.12
C ALA A 145 -1.44 -18.80 -31.77
N ASP A 146 -0.70 -17.70 -31.87
CA ASP A 146 0.73 -17.63 -31.50
C ASP A 146 0.97 -17.83 -30.00
N LEU A 147 0.06 -17.36 -29.13
CA LEU A 147 0.15 -17.57 -27.69
C LEU A 147 -0.21 -18.99 -27.27
N LEU A 148 -1.16 -19.61 -27.97
CA LEU A 148 -1.57 -20.99 -27.71
C LEU A 148 -0.48 -22.01 -28.08
N GLN A 149 0.42 -21.66 -29.00
CA GLN A 149 1.60 -22.45 -29.36
C GLN A 149 2.71 -22.40 -28.29
N ILE A 150 2.66 -21.45 -27.36
CA ILE A 150 3.66 -21.36 -26.29
C ILE A 150 3.37 -22.45 -25.24
N GLU A 151 4.38 -23.24 -24.93
CA GLU A 151 4.31 -24.29 -23.90
C GLU A 151 3.91 -23.70 -22.53
N VAL A 152 3.23 -24.52 -21.72
CA VAL A 152 2.82 -24.15 -20.36
C VAL A 152 3.75 -24.85 -19.36
N ALA A 153 4.27 -24.09 -18.41
CA ALA A 153 5.08 -24.63 -17.33
C ALA A 153 4.23 -25.46 -16.35
N LEU A 154 4.89 -26.40 -15.68
CA LEU A 154 4.32 -27.16 -14.57
C LEU A 154 3.95 -26.22 -13.41
N GLU A 155 3.08 -26.68 -12.51
CA GLU A 155 2.66 -25.92 -11.31
C GLU A 155 3.84 -25.47 -10.44
N THR A 156 4.93 -26.23 -10.46
CA THR A 156 6.21 -25.89 -9.78
C THR A 156 6.93 -24.69 -10.40
N GLY A 157 6.46 -24.16 -11.52
CA GLY A 157 7.09 -23.04 -12.23
C GLY A 157 8.26 -23.45 -13.11
N PHE A 158 8.38 -24.73 -13.46
CA PHE A 158 9.44 -25.29 -14.32
C PHE A 158 8.88 -25.96 -15.59
N ILE A 159 9.73 -26.12 -16.60
CA ILE A 159 9.49 -26.92 -17.80
C ILE A 159 10.80 -27.60 -18.23
N VAL A 160 10.70 -28.76 -18.89
CA VAL A 160 11.86 -29.42 -19.52
C VAL A 160 11.71 -29.36 -21.03
N ARG A 161 12.69 -28.75 -21.71
CA ARG A 161 12.71 -28.64 -23.17
C ARG A 161 14.04 -29.15 -23.71
N HIS A 162 14.00 -30.16 -24.57
CA HIS A 162 15.18 -30.84 -25.12
C HIS A 162 16.17 -31.29 -24.03
N GLY A 163 15.67 -31.86 -22.93
CA GLY A 163 16.48 -32.32 -21.80
C GLY A 163 17.05 -31.22 -20.91
N THR A 164 16.81 -29.93 -21.21
CA THR A 164 17.22 -28.81 -20.37
C THR A 164 16.04 -28.32 -19.54
N ARG A 165 16.23 -28.20 -18.23
CA ARG A 165 15.23 -27.62 -17.32
C ARG A 165 15.29 -26.09 -17.39
N TYR A 166 14.13 -25.48 -17.51
CA TYR A 166 13.93 -24.04 -17.47
C TYR A 166 12.97 -23.70 -16.34
N GLY A 167 13.19 -22.55 -15.71
CA GLY A 167 12.34 -22.07 -14.62
C GLY A 167 12.12 -20.57 -14.67
N HIS A 168 10.98 -20.14 -14.14
CA HIS A 168 10.74 -18.74 -13.85
C HIS A 168 11.63 -18.25 -12.69
N LEU A 169 11.92 -16.95 -12.61
CA LEU A 169 12.72 -16.36 -11.54
C LEU A 169 12.22 -16.72 -10.13
N THR A 170 10.91 -16.78 -9.91
CA THR A 170 10.33 -17.17 -8.61
C THR A 170 10.66 -18.61 -8.26
N ALA A 171 10.58 -19.53 -9.23
CA ALA A 171 10.84 -20.94 -9.01
C ALA A 171 12.34 -21.16 -8.69
N TRP A 172 13.24 -20.48 -9.42
CA TRP A 172 14.67 -20.49 -9.11
C TRP A 172 15.01 -19.83 -7.76
N ALA A 173 14.28 -18.77 -7.39
CA ALA A 173 14.49 -18.08 -6.11
C ALA A 173 14.24 -19.02 -4.94
N GLU A 174 13.14 -19.76 -5.01
CA GLU A 174 12.74 -20.74 -4.03
C GLU A 174 13.70 -21.93 -3.99
N GLU A 175 14.02 -22.52 -5.15
CA GLU A 175 14.89 -23.70 -5.21
C GLU A 175 16.31 -23.45 -4.71
N PHE A 176 16.88 -22.28 -4.98
CA PHE A 176 18.27 -21.96 -4.60
C PHE A 176 18.40 -21.12 -3.32
N GLY A 177 17.28 -20.69 -2.74
CA GLY A 177 17.27 -19.74 -1.63
C GLY A 177 17.79 -18.34 -2.01
N ILE A 178 17.77 -17.98 -3.29
CA ILE A 178 18.30 -16.71 -3.78
C ILE A 178 17.15 -15.71 -3.92
N THR A 179 17.36 -14.44 -3.55
CA THR A 179 16.27 -13.48 -3.67
C THR A 179 15.90 -13.24 -5.15
N TRP A 180 14.60 -13.05 -5.41
CA TRP A 180 14.11 -12.77 -6.77
C TRP A 180 14.81 -11.56 -7.42
N ASN A 181 15.10 -10.51 -6.64
CA ASN A 181 15.79 -9.32 -7.14
C ASN A 181 17.23 -9.63 -7.58
N SER A 182 17.96 -10.46 -6.82
CA SER A 182 19.31 -10.91 -7.20
C SER A 182 19.29 -11.71 -8.49
N LEU A 183 18.34 -12.66 -8.62
CA LEU A 183 18.13 -13.43 -9.86
C LEU A 183 17.82 -12.51 -11.05
N LYS A 184 16.86 -11.60 -10.89
CA LYS A 184 16.50 -10.65 -11.93
C LYS A 184 17.72 -9.83 -12.39
N GLN A 185 18.47 -9.24 -11.46
CA GLN A 185 19.58 -8.36 -11.82
C GLN A 185 20.70 -9.08 -12.59
N ARG A 186 21.04 -10.32 -12.21
CA ARG A 186 22.11 -11.07 -12.91
C ARG A 186 21.65 -11.72 -14.22
N LEU A 187 20.36 -12.00 -14.36
CA LEU A 187 19.79 -12.67 -15.54
C LEU A 187 19.14 -11.71 -16.54
N GLU A 188 18.99 -10.42 -16.22
CA GLU A 188 18.27 -9.44 -17.05
C GLU A 188 18.75 -9.37 -18.51
N SER A 189 20.07 -9.53 -18.74
CA SER A 189 20.69 -9.53 -20.07
C SER A 189 20.96 -10.92 -20.63
N SER A 190 20.51 -11.98 -19.95
CA SER A 190 20.80 -13.35 -20.35
C SER A 190 19.72 -13.92 -21.29
N GLN A 191 20.12 -14.90 -22.10
CA GLN A 191 19.21 -15.60 -22.98
C GLN A 191 18.12 -16.31 -22.15
N ASN A 192 16.87 -16.16 -22.60
CA ASN A 192 15.70 -16.75 -21.98
C ASN A 192 14.73 -17.24 -23.06
N ILE A 193 13.74 -18.02 -22.64
CA ILE A 193 12.64 -18.45 -23.49
C ILE A 193 11.31 -17.92 -22.92
N SER A 194 10.38 -17.61 -23.81
CA SER A 194 9.02 -17.22 -23.43
C SER A 194 8.18 -18.47 -23.18
N ILE A 195 7.68 -18.62 -21.95
CA ILE A 195 6.85 -19.76 -21.53
C ILE A 195 5.62 -19.20 -20.81
N ARG A 196 4.48 -19.89 -20.93
CA ARG A 196 3.29 -19.57 -20.13
C ARG A 196 3.45 -20.17 -18.74
N ASN A 197 3.32 -19.34 -17.71
CA ASN A 197 3.27 -19.87 -16.33
C ASN A 197 1.95 -20.66 -16.11
N PRO A 198 1.76 -21.32 -14.95
CA PRO A 198 0.53 -22.08 -14.67
C PRO A 198 -0.75 -21.25 -14.72
N GLN A 199 -0.64 -19.92 -14.59
CA GLN A 199 -1.76 -18.97 -14.75
C GLN A 199 -1.92 -18.47 -16.20
N GLY A 200 -1.21 -19.08 -17.16
CA GLY A 200 -1.15 -18.80 -18.60
C GLY A 200 -0.43 -17.51 -19.01
N LYS A 201 0.12 -16.76 -18.06
CA LYS A 201 0.87 -15.52 -18.34
C LYS A 201 2.21 -15.89 -18.98
N VAL A 202 2.49 -15.30 -20.14
CA VAL A 202 3.82 -15.39 -20.77
C VAL A 202 4.84 -14.65 -19.94
N VAL A 203 5.89 -15.35 -19.51
CA VAL A 203 7.01 -14.82 -18.74
C VAL A 203 8.33 -15.43 -19.23
N ASN A 204 9.44 -14.80 -18.85
CA ASN A 204 10.77 -15.27 -19.21
C ASN A 204 11.20 -16.42 -18.30
N PHE A 205 11.63 -17.51 -18.92
CA PHE A 205 12.19 -18.68 -18.28
C PHE A 205 13.68 -18.81 -18.61
N TYR A 206 14.48 -19.13 -17.59
CA TYR A 206 15.94 -19.22 -17.69
C TYR A 206 16.36 -20.68 -17.51
N SER A 207 17.34 -21.13 -18.30
CA SER A 207 17.85 -22.50 -18.20
C SER A 207 18.60 -22.71 -16.89
N GLU A 208 18.51 -23.91 -16.34
CA GLU A 208 19.23 -24.29 -15.11
C GLU A 208 20.74 -24.09 -15.26
N VAL A 209 21.29 -24.47 -16.42
CA VAL A 209 22.72 -24.32 -16.74
C VAL A 209 23.16 -22.86 -16.59
N LEU A 210 22.41 -21.92 -17.19
CA LEU A 210 22.69 -20.50 -17.11
C LEU A 210 22.57 -19.97 -15.67
N VAL A 211 21.53 -20.38 -14.93
CA VAL A 211 21.36 -19.94 -13.53
C VAL A 211 22.51 -20.46 -12.68
N ARG A 212 22.90 -21.73 -12.82
CA ARG A 212 24.04 -22.29 -12.09
C ARG A 212 25.36 -21.62 -12.44
N GLU A 213 25.59 -21.31 -13.71
CA GLU A 213 26.78 -20.58 -14.16
C GLU A 213 26.84 -19.17 -13.55
N LYS A 214 25.74 -18.40 -13.62
CA LYS A 214 25.68 -17.00 -13.14
C LYS A 214 25.67 -16.87 -11.61
N PHE A 215 25.40 -17.97 -10.91
CA PHE A 215 25.30 -18.02 -9.45
C PHE A 215 26.23 -19.07 -8.83
N ALA A 216 27.26 -19.50 -9.56
CA ALA A 216 28.22 -20.49 -9.07
C ALA A 216 28.87 -20.05 -7.74
N ASP A 217 29.06 -18.74 -7.56
CA ASP A 217 29.56 -18.11 -6.33
C ASP A 217 28.64 -18.32 -5.11
N LEU A 218 27.33 -18.39 -5.32
CA LEU A 218 26.31 -18.58 -4.27
C LEU A 218 25.85 -20.02 -4.09
N LEU A 219 26.11 -20.86 -5.09
CA LEU A 219 25.73 -22.27 -5.10
C LEU A 219 26.89 -23.20 -4.71
N SER A 220 28.11 -22.66 -4.58
CA SER A 220 29.28 -23.43 -4.11
C SER A 220 29.12 -23.88 -2.66
N GLU A 221 29.66 -25.03 -2.30
CA GLU A 221 29.73 -25.49 -0.90
C GLU A 221 30.61 -24.56 -0.04
N GLU A 222 31.50 -23.79 -0.66
CA GLU A 222 32.34 -22.78 0.02
C GLU A 222 31.62 -21.45 0.28
N THR A 223 30.33 -21.35 -0.06
CA THR A 223 29.55 -20.13 0.15
C THR A 223 29.44 -19.86 1.65
N LEU A 224 29.85 -18.67 2.07
CA LEU A 224 29.70 -18.21 3.44
C LEU A 224 28.21 -18.14 3.83
N VAL A 225 27.82 -18.76 4.94
CA VAL A 225 26.45 -18.68 5.49
C VAL A 225 26.53 -18.08 6.88
N ALA A 226 25.96 -16.88 7.04
CA ALA A 226 25.85 -16.23 8.33
C ALA A 226 24.80 -16.91 9.22
N GLU A 227 25.13 -17.03 10.50
CA GLU A 227 24.27 -17.60 11.54
C GLU A 227 23.20 -16.59 11.98
N GLY A 228 22.40 -16.95 13.01
CA GLY A 228 21.30 -16.13 13.50
C GLY A 228 21.70 -14.73 14.00
N ASP A 229 22.96 -14.56 14.42
CA ASP A 229 23.54 -13.29 14.83
C ASP A 229 24.05 -12.43 13.64
N GLY A 230 24.02 -12.99 12.43
CA GLY A 230 24.45 -12.33 11.20
C GLY A 230 25.95 -12.42 10.91
N PHE A 231 26.67 -13.32 11.60
CA PHE A 231 28.11 -13.57 11.41
C PHE A 231 28.42 -15.00 10.98
N CYS A 232 29.61 -15.22 10.42
CA CYS A 232 30.18 -16.54 10.14
C CYS A 232 31.70 -16.48 10.18
N MET A 233 32.34 -17.64 10.33
CA MET A 233 33.81 -17.77 10.36
C MET A 233 34.32 -18.46 9.10
N ARG A 234 35.38 -17.92 8.48
CA ARG A 234 36.14 -18.61 7.42
C ARG A 234 37.62 -18.37 7.61
N SER A 235 38.38 -19.47 7.71
CA SER A 235 39.84 -19.43 7.90
C SER A 235 40.29 -18.57 9.08
N GLY A 236 39.52 -18.55 10.18
CA GLY A 236 39.81 -17.77 11.38
C GLY A 236 39.43 -16.29 11.31
N GLU A 237 38.86 -15.81 10.20
CA GLU A 237 38.36 -14.45 10.06
C GLU A 237 36.82 -14.42 10.16
N CYS A 238 36.29 -13.44 10.90
CA CYS A 238 34.86 -13.22 11.05
C CYS A 238 34.31 -12.39 9.91
N TYR A 239 33.20 -12.85 9.31
CA TYR A 239 32.48 -12.18 8.25
C TYR A 239 31.06 -11.91 8.74
N GLY A 240 30.54 -10.70 8.49
CA GLY A 240 29.19 -10.33 8.91
C GLY A 240 28.46 -9.50 7.88
N HIS A 241 27.14 -9.62 7.83
CA HIS A 241 26.35 -8.73 6.97
C HIS A 241 26.27 -7.33 7.55
N LEU A 242 25.98 -6.34 6.71
CA LEU A 242 26.01 -4.92 7.08
C LEU A 242 25.21 -4.59 8.37
N THR A 243 24.03 -5.18 8.54
CA THR A 243 23.20 -4.94 9.74
C THR A 243 23.85 -5.46 11.02
N ALA A 244 24.53 -6.61 10.97
CA ALA A 244 25.17 -7.23 12.12
C ALA A 244 26.35 -6.36 12.58
N TRP A 245 27.19 -5.93 11.63
CA TRP A 245 28.26 -4.98 11.91
C TRP A 245 27.75 -3.64 12.44
N ALA A 246 26.65 -3.12 11.90
CA ALA A 246 26.06 -1.88 12.37
C ALA A 246 25.63 -1.97 13.84
N ASN A 247 25.02 -3.09 14.23
CA ASN A 247 24.62 -3.37 15.60
C ASN A 247 25.84 -3.53 16.52
N THR A 248 26.82 -4.35 16.14
CA THR A 248 28.04 -4.61 16.93
C THR A 248 28.87 -3.36 17.17
N LEU A 249 28.97 -2.47 16.17
CA LEU A 249 29.70 -1.20 16.32
C LEU A 249 28.85 -0.11 16.99
N CYS A 250 27.57 -0.38 17.22
CA CYS A 250 26.55 0.59 17.62
C CYS A 250 26.66 1.84 16.72
N VAL A 251 26.42 1.66 15.43
CA VAL A 251 26.41 2.73 14.41
C VAL A 251 25.21 2.55 13.50
N GLY A 252 24.65 3.65 13.01
CA GLY A 252 23.55 3.58 12.04
C GLY A 252 23.96 2.82 10.77
N ARG A 253 23.11 1.89 10.32
CA ARG A 253 23.35 1.06 9.11
C ARG A 253 23.78 1.87 7.89
N LYS A 254 23.15 3.03 7.65
CA LYS A 254 23.47 3.89 6.50
C LYS A 254 24.86 4.54 6.63
N ALA A 255 25.28 4.89 7.83
CA ALA A 255 26.61 5.42 8.07
C ALA A 255 27.69 4.36 7.82
N LEU A 256 27.44 3.12 8.23
CA LEU A 256 28.32 2.00 7.94
C LEU A 256 28.37 1.70 6.43
N GLU A 257 27.22 1.71 5.75
CA GLU A 257 27.15 1.53 4.29
C GLU A 257 28.03 2.53 3.53
N ILE A 258 27.99 3.82 3.92
CA ILE A 258 28.80 4.87 3.31
C ILE A 258 30.30 4.58 3.50
N ARG A 259 30.70 4.10 4.69
CA ARG A 259 32.10 3.77 5.00
C ARG A 259 32.60 2.53 4.26
N LEU A 260 31.74 1.54 4.07
CA LEU A 260 32.05 0.30 3.36
C LEU A 260 31.80 0.38 1.85
N LYS A 261 31.41 1.54 1.30
CA LYS A 261 31.03 1.69 -0.11
C LYS A 261 32.10 1.22 -1.12
N ASN A 262 33.38 1.34 -0.75
CA ASN A 262 34.52 0.91 -1.56
C ASN A 262 35.16 -0.39 -1.06
N VAL A 263 34.57 -1.04 -0.07
CA VAL A 263 35.03 -2.33 0.45
C VAL A 263 34.31 -3.42 -0.33
N GLN A 264 35.09 -4.29 -0.99
CA GLN A 264 34.54 -5.44 -1.68
C GLN A 264 34.07 -6.47 -0.65
N GLY A 265 32.76 -6.55 -0.44
CA GLY A 265 32.16 -7.64 0.33
C GLY A 265 32.25 -8.96 -0.41
N VAL A 266 32.31 -10.07 0.33
CA VAL A 266 32.15 -11.42 -0.21
C VAL A 266 30.67 -11.73 -0.26
N LEU A 267 30.19 -12.26 -1.38
CA LEU A 267 28.79 -12.66 -1.46
C LEU A 267 28.60 -13.98 -0.71
N GLY A 268 27.59 -14.01 0.17
CA GLY A 268 27.22 -15.18 0.96
C GLY A 268 25.72 -15.23 1.18
N LYS A 269 25.28 -15.99 2.18
CA LYS A 269 23.88 -16.16 2.58
C LYS A 269 23.69 -15.69 4.02
N ASP A 270 22.52 -15.13 4.33
CA ASP A 270 22.11 -14.89 5.71
C ASP A 270 21.53 -16.15 6.37
N SER A 271 21.09 -16.06 7.62
CA SER A 271 20.47 -17.17 8.36
C SER A 271 19.14 -17.66 7.78
N GLN A 272 18.56 -16.91 6.84
CA GLN A 272 17.38 -17.29 6.05
C GLN A 272 17.77 -17.76 4.64
N HIS A 273 19.05 -18.09 4.44
CA HIS A 273 19.67 -18.47 3.17
C HIS A 273 19.65 -17.40 2.07
N LYS A 274 19.25 -16.16 2.36
CA LYS A 274 19.16 -15.10 1.35
C LYS A 274 20.54 -14.55 1.01
N ALA A 275 20.77 -14.33 -0.28
CA ALA A 275 22.01 -13.73 -0.77
C ALA A 275 22.26 -12.33 -0.16
N VAL A 276 23.40 -12.15 0.50
CA VAL A 276 23.83 -10.89 1.13
C VAL A 276 25.34 -10.69 0.96
N PHE A 277 25.79 -9.43 0.98
CA PHE A 277 27.22 -9.14 1.09
C PHE A 277 27.67 -9.25 2.55
N LEU A 278 28.70 -10.06 2.76
CA LEU A 278 29.39 -10.25 4.03
C LEU A 278 30.73 -9.53 3.98
N TYR A 279 31.01 -8.74 5.01
CA TYR A 279 32.22 -7.94 5.11
C TYR A 279 33.15 -8.56 6.15
N PRO A 280 34.45 -8.74 5.83
CA PRO A 280 35.43 -9.24 6.78
C PRO A 280 35.67 -8.22 7.89
N GLU A 281 35.79 -8.72 9.13
CA GLU A 281 36.01 -7.93 10.34
C GLU A 281 37.24 -7.03 10.22
N SER A 282 38.32 -7.52 9.62
CA SER A 282 39.57 -6.77 9.43
C SER A 282 39.37 -5.47 8.65
N LEU A 283 38.59 -5.51 7.57
CA LEU A 283 38.27 -4.34 6.75
C LEU A 283 37.25 -3.43 7.43
N VAL A 284 36.25 -4.01 8.12
CA VAL A 284 35.28 -3.22 8.89
C VAL A 284 35.98 -2.43 10.00
N LYS A 285 36.86 -3.07 10.77
CA LYS A 285 37.68 -2.42 11.80
C LYS A 285 38.55 -1.32 11.22
N LYS A 286 39.19 -1.56 10.07
CA LYS A 286 40.02 -0.55 9.39
C LYS A 286 39.20 0.67 8.95
N CYS A 287 38.04 0.47 8.33
CA CYS A 287 37.17 1.54 7.84
C CYS A 287 36.40 2.29 8.94
N CYS A 288 36.30 1.69 10.13
CA CYS A 288 35.61 2.25 11.29
C CYS A 288 36.56 2.49 12.46
N ALA A 289 37.88 2.56 12.22
CA ALA A 289 38.87 2.70 13.30
C ALA A 289 38.61 3.96 14.16
N ASP A 290 38.19 5.05 13.54
CA ASP A 290 37.80 6.29 14.22
C ASP A 290 36.57 6.13 15.14
N LEU A 291 35.67 5.19 14.82
CA LEU A 291 34.49 4.88 15.63
C LEU A 291 34.79 3.91 16.77
N ILE A 292 35.84 3.10 16.62
CA ILE A 292 36.22 2.04 17.56
C ILE A 292 37.24 2.57 18.59
N GLN A 293 38.15 3.45 18.17
CA GLN A 293 39.25 3.95 19.02
C GLN A 293 38.87 5.14 19.91
N GLN A 294 37.77 5.83 19.62
CA GLN A 294 37.30 6.93 20.47
C GLN A 294 36.32 6.39 21.51
N GLU A 295 36.62 6.61 22.79
CA GLU A 295 35.62 6.58 23.86
C GLU A 295 34.59 7.69 23.58
N MET A 296 33.62 7.38 22.73
CA MET A 296 32.53 8.29 22.42
C MET A 296 31.57 8.33 23.60
N LEU A 297 31.10 9.53 23.94
CA LEU A 297 30.03 9.68 24.92
C LEU A 297 28.80 8.93 24.43
N VAL A 298 28.26 8.04 25.26
CA VAL A 298 27.02 7.32 24.96
C VAL A 298 25.91 7.92 25.80
N ALA A 299 24.93 8.50 25.13
CA ALA A 299 23.74 9.01 25.78
C ALA A 299 22.79 7.90 26.20
N ASP A 300 22.15 8.11 27.33
CA ASP A 300 21.04 7.32 27.83
C ASP A 300 19.78 7.49 26.94
N GLU A 301 18.70 6.83 27.34
CA GLU A 301 17.40 6.91 26.65
C GLU A 301 16.81 8.32 26.63
N SER A 302 17.17 9.16 27.61
CA SER A 302 16.76 10.57 27.69
C SER A 302 17.60 11.49 26.80
N GLY A 303 18.63 10.96 26.15
CA GLY A 303 19.51 11.72 25.25
C GLY A 303 20.60 12.51 25.96
N PHE A 304 20.94 12.15 27.21
CA PHE A 304 22.00 12.76 28.02
C PHE A 304 23.16 11.79 28.28
N CYS A 305 24.37 12.33 28.44
CA CYS A 305 25.56 11.58 28.84
C CYS A 305 26.39 12.39 29.83
N MET A 306 27.23 11.70 30.61
CA MET A 306 28.16 12.30 31.55
C MET A 306 29.59 12.13 31.05
N ASN A 307 30.40 13.18 31.11
CA ASN A 307 31.83 13.13 30.81
C ASN A 307 32.60 13.93 31.86
N GLY A 308 33.48 13.27 32.62
CA GLY A 308 34.28 13.98 33.65
C GLY A 308 33.43 14.69 34.72
N GLY A 309 32.20 14.26 34.96
CA GLY A 309 31.26 14.90 35.89
C GLY A 309 30.35 15.95 35.23
N ASP A 310 30.62 16.34 33.99
CA ASP A 310 29.82 17.29 33.23
C ASP A 310 28.70 16.59 32.45
N LYS A 311 27.50 17.20 32.44
CA LYS A 311 26.33 16.70 31.73
C LYS A 311 26.25 17.27 30.32
N TYR A 312 26.14 16.40 29.34
CA TYR A 312 25.96 16.74 27.93
C TYR A 312 24.63 16.19 27.43
N GLY A 313 23.96 16.94 26.55
CA GLY A 313 22.69 16.53 25.96
C GLY A 313 22.56 16.93 24.50
N THR A 314 21.73 16.20 23.76
CA THR A 314 21.31 16.64 22.42
C THR A 314 20.37 17.84 22.49
N LYS A 315 20.23 18.61 21.41
CA LYS A 315 19.27 19.75 21.38
C LYS A 315 17.84 19.29 21.70
N HIS A 316 17.46 18.11 21.21
CA HIS A 316 16.18 17.48 21.49
C HIS A 316 16.01 17.16 22.99
N ALA A 317 17.04 16.58 23.61
CA ALA A 317 17.03 16.30 25.06
C ALA A 317 16.90 17.61 25.87
N TRP A 318 17.64 18.65 25.49
CA TRP A 318 17.53 19.97 26.11
C TRP A 318 16.17 20.63 25.91
N GLN A 319 15.52 20.46 24.76
CA GLN A 319 14.14 20.92 24.55
C GLN A 319 13.21 20.32 25.61
N GLY A 320 13.33 19.02 25.90
CA GLY A 320 12.51 18.34 26.89
C GLY A 320 12.67 18.91 28.30
N ILE A 321 13.89 19.23 28.72
CA ILE A 321 14.17 19.77 30.07
C ILE A 321 13.83 21.26 30.15
N LEU A 322 14.20 22.06 29.15
CA LEU A 322 14.09 23.52 29.23
C LEU A 322 12.72 24.06 28.79
N GLY A 323 11.90 23.24 28.12
CA GLY A 323 10.65 23.70 27.51
C GLY A 323 10.88 24.77 26.44
N ILE A 324 12.01 24.71 25.74
CA ILE A 324 12.38 25.61 24.63
C ILE A 324 12.45 24.78 23.36
N ASP A 325 11.80 25.22 22.29
CA ASP A 325 11.84 24.52 21.00
C ASP A 325 13.27 24.31 20.47
N GLU A 326 13.54 23.12 19.94
CA GLU A 326 14.87 22.68 19.47
C GLU A 326 15.49 23.65 18.44
N LEU A 327 14.70 24.29 17.58
CA LEU A 327 15.23 25.25 16.60
C LEU A 327 15.74 26.52 17.29
N THR A 328 15.08 26.94 18.38
CA THR A 328 15.49 28.10 19.17
C THR A 328 16.79 27.81 19.92
N ILE A 329 16.89 26.62 20.53
CA ILE A 329 18.15 26.13 21.14
C ILE A 329 19.25 26.08 20.05
N GLY A 330 18.93 25.49 18.90
CA GLY A 330 19.87 25.34 17.79
C GLY A 330 20.42 26.65 17.23
N SER A 331 19.59 27.70 17.16
CA SER A 331 19.99 29.04 16.73
C SER A 331 20.99 29.68 17.71
N ARG A 332 20.78 29.50 19.01
CA ARG A 332 21.64 30.06 20.07
C ARG A 332 22.96 29.31 20.25
N LEU A 333 22.98 28.04 19.88
CA LEU A 333 24.17 27.18 19.91
C LEU A 333 24.91 27.14 18.56
N LYS A 334 24.56 27.99 17.59
CA LYS A 334 25.12 27.95 16.23
C LYS A 334 26.65 28.04 16.19
N ASP A 335 27.22 28.82 17.10
CA ASP A 335 28.67 29.05 17.21
C ASP A 335 29.31 28.27 18.38
N VAL A 336 28.56 27.34 18.99
CA VAL A 336 29.05 26.48 20.06
C VAL A 336 29.47 25.14 19.46
N GLN A 337 30.72 24.76 19.67
CA GLN A 337 31.20 23.43 19.28
C GLN A 337 30.69 22.38 20.27
N GLY A 338 29.74 21.55 19.83
CA GLY A 338 29.31 20.38 20.59
C GLY A 338 30.36 19.25 20.55
N VAL A 339 30.15 18.23 21.37
CA VAL A 339 30.93 17.00 21.38
C VAL A 339 30.26 15.97 20.45
N THR A 340 31.07 15.11 19.85
CA THR A 340 30.58 13.95 19.09
C THR A 340 30.30 12.79 20.03
N GLY A 341 29.10 12.23 19.96
CA GLY A 341 28.67 11.11 20.81
C GLY A 341 27.70 10.19 20.09
N LYS A 342 27.33 9.09 20.75
CA LYS A 342 26.31 8.14 20.32
C LYS A 342 25.04 8.39 21.14
N VAL A 343 23.88 8.42 20.50
CA VAL A 343 22.60 8.29 21.24
C VAL A 343 22.38 6.83 21.64
N HIS A 344 21.41 6.54 22.51
CA HIS A 344 21.11 5.17 22.98
C HIS A 344 20.85 4.15 21.85
N THR A 345 20.41 4.61 20.67
CA THR A 345 20.22 3.76 19.47
C THR A 345 21.52 3.43 18.72
N GLY A 346 22.68 3.92 19.18
CA GLY A 346 23.97 3.78 18.50
C GLY A 346 24.20 4.81 17.37
N ASN A 347 23.23 5.67 17.05
CA ASN A 347 23.47 6.70 16.04
C ASN A 347 24.50 7.72 16.54
N VAL A 348 25.57 7.93 15.76
CA VAL A 348 26.61 8.92 16.05
C VAL A 348 26.13 10.30 15.60
N ILE A 349 26.08 11.27 16.53
CA ILE A 349 25.77 12.67 16.24
C ILE A 349 27.06 13.47 16.38
N ARG A 350 27.55 14.01 15.25
CA ARG A 350 28.75 14.85 15.21
C ARG A 350 28.44 16.24 15.74
N ASN A 351 29.26 16.71 16.69
CA ASN A 351 29.13 18.01 17.35
C ASN A 351 27.69 18.30 17.84
N GLY A 352 26.99 17.26 18.32
CA GLY A 352 25.56 17.31 18.63
C GLY A 352 25.23 17.27 20.12
N PHE A 353 26.22 16.99 20.97
CA PHE A 353 26.08 16.95 22.42
C PHE A 353 26.64 18.23 23.02
N TYR A 354 25.78 19.00 23.68
CA TYR A 354 26.11 20.31 24.22
C TYR A 354 26.15 20.25 25.75
N LEU A 355 27.17 20.88 26.33
CA LEU A 355 27.39 20.98 27.77
C LEU A 355 26.28 21.78 28.45
N GLU A 356 25.76 21.27 29.56
CA GLU A 356 24.65 21.87 30.32
C GLU A 356 24.88 23.35 30.64
N SER A 357 26.04 23.68 31.20
CA SER A 357 26.37 25.06 31.59
C SER A 357 26.31 26.03 30.42
N ILE A 358 26.81 25.62 29.24
CA ILE A 358 26.78 26.44 28.02
C ILE A 358 25.34 26.60 27.50
N VAL A 359 24.54 25.53 27.51
CA VAL A 359 23.14 25.61 27.05
C VAL A 359 22.33 26.52 27.97
N ILE A 360 22.46 26.38 29.29
CA ILE A 360 21.79 27.23 30.28
C ILE A 360 22.21 28.69 30.11
N GLU A 361 23.51 28.98 29.97
CA GLU A 361 24.02 30.34 29.75
C GLU A 361 23.43 30.95 28.47
N ARG A 362 23.47 30.23 27.35
CA ARG A 362 23.02 30.72 26.04
C ARG A 362 21.49 30.88 25.95
N CYS A 363 20.74 30.17 26.80
CA CYS A 363 19.30 30.24 26.88
C CYS A 363 18.78 30.99 28.12
N ALA A 364 19.66 31.60 28.93
CA ALA A 364 19.30 32.17 30.25
C ALA A 364 18.17 33.20 30.19
N ASP A 365 18.11 34.02 29.13
CA ASP A 365 17.04 34.99 28.93
C ASP A 365 15.68 34.34 28.64
N LEU A 366 15.65 33.15 28.05
CA LEU A 366 14.43 32.38 27.75
C LEU A 366 13.95 31.52 28.94
N LEU A 367 14.81 31.33 29.94
CA LEU A 367 14.48 30.64 31.18
C LEU A 367 13.79 31.54 32.20
N LYS A 368 13.80 32.86 31.98
CA LYS A 368 12.98 33.81 32.75
C LYS A 368 11.49 33.50 32.57
N GLU A 369 10.68 33.78 33.58
CA GLU A 369 9.23 33.66 33.48
C GLU A 369 8.72 34.55 32.34
N MET A 370 8.26 33.91 31.27
CA MET A 370 7.64 34.55 30.11
C MET A 370 6.17 34.13 30.05
N PRO A 371 5.26 35.02 29.63
CA PRO A 371 3.88 34.62 29.43
C PRO A 371 3.79 33.51 28.37
N VAL A 372 2.95 32.50 28.65
CA VAL A 372 2.74 31.35 27.79
C VAL A 372 1.37 31.45 27.13
N ALA A 373 1.35 31.38 25.80
CA ALA A 373 0.12 31.40 25.03
C ALA A 373 -0.60 30.05 25.11
N GLY A 374 -1.92 30.08 25.26
CA GLY A 374 -2.76 28.90 25.16
C GLY A 374 -2.89 28.37 23.72
N ASP A 375 -3.77 27.39 23.49
CA ASP A 375 -4.01 26.80 22.16
C ASP A 375 -4.48 27.80 21.09
N GLY A 376 -5.09 28.91 21.53
CA GLY A 376 -5.45 30.03 20.68
C GLY A 376 -4.25 30.83 20.15
N GLY A 377 -3.04 30.62 20.66
CA GLY A 377 -1.90 31.49 20.43
C GLY A 377 -2.08 32.88 21.05
N LEU A 378 -2.90 32.95 22.10
CA LEU A 378 -3.26 34.15 22.86
C LEU A 378 -2.94 33.96 24.35
N PHE A 379 -2.63 35.04 25.06
CA PHE A 379 -2.54 35.09 26.53
C PHE A 379 -2.95 36.47 27.06
N THR A 380 -3.11 36.59 28.39
CA THR A 380 -3.32 37.87 29.08
C THR A 380 -2.11 38.19 29.93
N HIS A 381 -1.59 39.41 29.84
CA HIS A 381 -0.47 39.90 30.63
C HIS A 381 -0.77 41.34 31.06
N GLU A 382 -0.66 41.64 32.35
CA GLU A 382 -0.99 42.94 32.94
C GLU A 382 -2.38 43.48 32.53
N GLY A 383 -3.37 42.58 32.44
CA GLY A 383 -4.75 42.92 32.04
C GLY A 383 -4.98 43.14 30.54
N MET A 384 -3.92 43.06 29.72
CA MET A 384 -4.02 43.20 28.26
C MET A 384 -3.92 41.84 27.56
N ARG A 385 -4.70 41.64 26.49
CA ARG A 385 -4.63 40.45 25.64
C ARG A 385 -3.53 40.60 24.59
N TYR A 386 -2.71 39.56 24.47
CA TYR A 386 -1.61 39.47 23.51
C TYR A 386 -1.76 38.23 22.64
N GLY A 387 -1.30 38.32 21.40
CA GLY A 387 -1.45 37.27 20.41
C GLY A 387 -0.38 37.29 19.32
N THR A 388 -0.09 36.13 18.74
CA THR A 388 0.70 36.11 17.50
C THR A 388 -0.12 36.70 16.34
N ALA A 389 0.53 37.17 15.27
CA ALA A 389 -0.18 37.63 14.08
C ALA A 389 -1.14 36.55 13.50
N SER A 390 -0.76 35.27 13.58
CA SER A 390 -1.63 34.17 13.15
C SER A 390 -2.84 33.99 14.08
N ALA A 391 -2.64 34.14 15.40
CA ALA A 391 -3.72 34.09 16.37
C ALA A 391 -4.73 35.21 16.14
N TRP A 392 -4.25 36.44 15.97
CA TRP A 392 -5.09 37.60 15.68
C TRP A 392 -5.77 37.52 14.32
N ALA A 393 -5.10 37.03 13.29
CA ALA A 393 -5.72 36.85 11.98
C ALA A 393 -6.94 35.90 12.06
N ARG A 394 -6.82 34.83 12.85
CA ARG A 394 -7.94 33.92 13.12
C ARG A 394 -9.03 34.58 13.96
N ASP A 395 -8.69 35.22 15.08
CA ASP A 395 -9.64 35.85 16.01
C ASP A 395 -10.45 36.97 15.34
N LEU A 396 -9.78 37.79 14.52
CA LEU A 396 -10.35 38.93 13.80
C LEU A 396 -10.82 38.60 12.38
N ARG A 397 -10.79 37.32 11.98
CA ARG A 397 -11.16 36.82 10.65
C ARG A 397 -10.43 37.50 9.47
N ILE A 398 -9.19 37.93 9.68
CA ILE A 398 -8.32 38.48 8.62
C ILE A 398 -7.70 37.31 7.85
N ALA A 399 -7.87 37.29 6.52
CA ALA A 399 -7.50 36.14 5.69
C ALA A 399 -6.00 35.83 5.66
N ASP A 400 -5.16 36.86 5.81
CA ASP A 400 -3.70 36.72 5.69
C ASP A 400 -2.98 37.35 6.90
N PRO A 401 -2.33 36.55 7.76
CA PRO A 401 -1.57 37.06 8.90
C PRO A 401 -0.36 37.91 8.49
N ALA A 402 0.14 37.81 7.26
CA ALA A 402 1.22 38.66 6.77
C ALA A 402 0.81 40.14 6.69
N LYS A 403 -0.48 40.44 6.50
CA LYS A 403 -1.00 41.82 6.55
C LYS A 403 -0.81 42.45 7.92
N ILE A 404 -1.08 41.70 8.99
CA ILE A 404 -0.86 42.16 10.39
C ILE A 404 0.63 42.40 10.62
N ARG A 405 1.49 41.43 10.25
CA ARG A 405 2.96 41.57 10.40
C ARG A 405 3.52 42.78 9.66
N ARG A 406 3.02 43.07 8.45
CA ARG A 406 3.48 44.21 7.65
C ARG A 406 3.13 45.55 8.30
N ARG A 407 1.93 45.66 8.88
CA ARG A 407 1.43 46.89 9.50
C ARG A 407 2.05 47.16 10.87
N LEU A 408 2.37 46.10 11.61
CA LEU A 408 2.98 46.18 12.94
C LEU A 408 4.48 45.83 12.94
N ARG A 409 5.18 46.00 11.81
CA ARG A 409 6.59 45.62 11.66
C ARG A 409 7.51 46.31 12.68
N ASN A 410 7.16 47.54 13.07
CA ASN A 410 7.95 48.37 13.99
C ASN A 410 7.36 48.38 15.42
N ASN A 411 6.37 47.54 15.69
CA ASN A 411 5.73 47.51 16.99
C ASN A 411 6.56 46.67 17.99
N ASN A 412 6.72 47.19 19.20
CA ASN A 412 7.43 46.53 20.30
C ASN A 412 6.50 45.58 21.06
N GLY A 413 6.06 44.51 20.39
CA GLY A 413 5.27 43.46 21.04
C GLY A 413 6.02 42.79 22.20
N VAL A 414 5.29 42.08 23.06
CA VAL A 414 5.84 41.37 24.22
C VAL A 414 6.44 40.03 23.78
N LYS A 415 7.60 39.66 24.33
CA LYS A 415 8.16 38.32 24.15
C LYS A 415 7.41 37.32 25.01
N GLY A 416 6.92 36.25 24.40
CA GLY A 416 6.23 35.16 25.09
C GLY A 416 6.59 33.82 24.48
N LYS A 417 6.15 32.73 25.13
CA LYS A 417 6.26 31.37 24.60
C LYS A 417 4.93 30.96 23.97
N ASP A 418 4.96 30.31 22.81
CA ASP A 418 3.79 29.54 22.37
C ASP A 418 3.67 28.23 23.17
N LYS A 419 2.60 27.47 22.92
CA LYS A 419 2.38 26.19 23.60
C LYS A 419 3.49 25.15 23.38
N GLY A 420 4.32 25.32 22.35
CA GLY A 420 5.45 24.45 22.03
C GLY A 420 6.78 24.96 22.58
N GLY A 421 6.78 26.04 23.39
CA GLY A 421 7.99 26.63 23.93
C GLY A 421 8.77 27.49 22.94
N ARG A 422 8.21 27.81 21.76
CA ARG A 422 8.83 28.74 20.81
C ARG A 422 8.68 30.16 21.31
N VAL A 423 9.77 30.90 21.34
CA VAL A 423 9.73 32.31 21.76
C VAL A 423 9.39 33.19 20.57
N LEU A 424 8.22 33.83 20.66
CA LEU A 424 7.68 34.69 19.61
C LEU A 424 7.43 36.10 20.15
N THR A 425 7.26 37.06 19.24
CA THR A 425 6.73 38.38 19.58
C THR A 425 5.20 38.33 19.49
N PHE A 426 4.52 38.69 20.59
CA PHE A 426 3.08 38.77 20.69
C PHE A 426 2.64 40.24 20.68
N LEU A 427 1.67 40.54 19.84
CA LEU A 427 1.14 41.89 19.61
C LEU A 427 -0.07 42.10 20.51
N SER A 428 -0.23 43.30 21.07
CA SER A 428 -1.41 43.59 21.89
C SER A 428 -2.69 43.67 21.04
N GLU A 429 -3.84 43.36 21.64
CA GLU A 429 -5.13 43.45 20.95
C GLU A 429 -5.42 44.87 20.46
N ALA A 430 -5.12 45.88 21.30
CA ALA A 430 -5.40 47.28 21.00
C ALA A 430 -4.67 47.75 19.74
N GLU A 431 -3.37 47.50 19.66
CA GLU A 431 -2.53 47.90 18.52
C GLU A 431 -2.93 47.17 17.23
N VAL A 432 -3.32 45.89 17.33
CA VAL A 432 -3.77 45.12 16.17
C VAL A 432 -5.12 45.62 15.66
N ARG A 433 -6.06 45.90 16.55
CA ARG A 433 -7.37 46.46 16.15
C ARG A 433 -7.23 47.83 15.52
N GLU A 434 -6.39 48.69 16.08
CA GLU A 434 -6.11 50.02 15.53
C GLU A 434 -5.44 49.90 14.15
N ALA A 435 -4.34 49.15 14.05
CA ALA A 435 -3.59 49.03 12.80
C ALA A 435 -4.35 48.28 11.69
N CYS A 436 -5.34 47.46 12.02
CA CYS A 436 -6.11 46.65 11.06
C CYS A 436 -7.59 47.05 10.94
N ALA A 437 -7.99 48.24 11.39
CA ALA A 437 -9.39 48.68 11.41
C ALA A 437 -10.11 48.56 10.04
N ASP A 438 -9.48 48.98 8.95
CA ASP A 438 -10.02 48.87 7.58
C ASP A 438 -10.16 47.41 7.11
N LEU A 439 -9.24 46.51 7.49
CA LEU A 439 -9.32 45.10 7.13
C LEU A 439 -10.45 44.37 7.86
N ILE A 440 -10.77 44.83 9.07
CA ILE A 440 -11.87 44.30 9.88
C ILE A 440 -13.22 44.79 9.32
N GLN A 441 -13.30 46.06 8.90
CA GLN A 441 -14.52 46.66 8.33
C GLN A 441 -14.93 46.08 6.97
N GLN A 442 -13.98 45.69 6.11
CA GLN A 442 -14.27 45.11 4.78
C GLN A 442 -15.01 43.75 4.79
N LYS A 443 -15.27 43.18 5.97
CA LYS A 443 -15.92 41.87 6.14
C LYS A 443 -17.21 41.91 6.97
N GLN A 444 -17.62 43.08 7.44
CA GLN A 444 -18.96 43.33 7.99
C GLN A 444 -19.87 43.78 6.86
#